data_AF-A0A7S6M0A4-F1
#
_entry.id   AF-A0A7S6M0A4-F1
#
_cell.length_a   1.000
_cell.length_b   1.000
_cell.length_c   1.000
_cell.angle_alpha   90.00
_cell.angle_beta   90.00
_cell.angle_gamma   90.00
#
_symmetry.space_group_name_H-M   'P 1'
#
loop_
_entity.id
_entity.type
_entity.pdbx_description
1 polymer ?
#
loop_
_entity_poly.entity_id
_entity_poly.type
_entity_poly.pdbx_seq_one_letter_code
_entity_poly.pdbx_strand_id
1 'polypeptide(L)'
;MGRLSRGVTLIELIVSVAIMAILAAGLVQTFRTALVVQEQVIPAQEERARIERFDDELRKLIGSCFLSADSVVSPSYFIAFSSGSASELSDLGDLPDMLIFTSTGLQPNGAFIGAQGDFETLNEQYGPQGGLAEISLQTTPVGEAPDVSGLFVREQRPSDGDPYQGGWERVMNEDVSAMVFEFWDGTTWTPYWDTTAMDPPRLPASVRITYVLSQRPTERRVLVIRLPASDVTPENPAGLGGTTQP
;
A
#
# COMPACT_ATOMS: atom_id res chain seq x y z
N MET A 1 -20.32 79.44 -1.45
CA MET A 1 -19.54 78.19 -1.65
C MET A 1 -20.22 77.36 -2.73
N GLY A 2 -19.84 77.55 -3.99
CA GLY A 2 -20.46 76.85 -5.12
C GLY A 2 -19.89 75.44 -5.27
N ARG A 3 -20.72 74.41 -5.04
CA ARG A 3 -20.44 73.04 -5.47
C ARG A 3 -20.49 73.02 -7.00
N LEU A 4 -19.34 72.86 -7.65
CA LEU A 4 -19.28 72.54 -9.07
C LEU A 4 -19.77 71.09 -9.24
N SER A 5 -21.03 70.92 -9.60
CA SER A 5 -21.54 69.67 -10.17
C SER A 5 -20.97 69.54 -11.58
N ARG A 6 -19.84 68.83 -11.72
CA ARG A 6 -19.33 68.41 -13.03
C ARG A 6 -20.23 67.29 -13.54
N GLY A 7 -20.91 67.52 -14.65
CA GLY A 7 -21.70 66.50 -15.35
C GLY A 7 -20.77 65.41 -15.88
N VAL A 8 -21.10 64.14 -15.62
CA VAL A 8 -20.39 62.98 -16.16
C VAL A 8 -20.46 63.02 -17.67
N THR A 9 -19.30 62.90 -18.33
CA THR A 9 -19.27 62.87 -19.79
C THR A 9 -19.72 61.51 -20.30
N LEU A 10 -20.40 61.46 -21.45
CA LEU A 10 -20.93 60.21 -22.03
C LEU A 10 -19.82 59.15 -22.22
N ILE A 11 -18.61 59.60 -22.53
CA ILE A 11 -17.44 58.73 -22.69
C ILE A 11 -16.99 58.08 -21.38
N GLU A 12 -17.06 58.79 -20.26
CA GLU A 12 -16.70 58.28 -18.93
C GLU A 12 -17.68 57.21 -18.44
N LEU A 13 -18.96 57.37 -18.77
CA LEU A 13 -19.99 56.35 -18.51
C LEU A 13 -19.71 55.08 -19.32
N ILE A 14 -19.41 55.22 -20.62
CA ILE A 14 -19.13 54.09 -21.51
C ILE A 14 -17.87 53.33 -21.05
N VAL A 15 -16.81 54.05 -20.68
CA VAL A 15 -15.56 53.44 -20.19
C VAL A 15 -15.79 52.70 -18.88
N SER A 16 -16.55 53.28 -17.94
CA SER A 16 -16.85 52.63 -16.66
C SER A 16 -17.66 51.33 -16.84
N VAL A 17 -18.66 51.34 -17.73
CA VAL A 17 -19.46 50.14 -18.05
C VAL A 17 -18.59 49.08 -18.73
N ALA A 18 -17.70 49.47 -19.65
CA ALA A 18 -16.79 48.53 -20.30
C ALA A 18 -15.83 47.87 -19.29
N ILE A 19 -15.25 48.64 -18.39
CA ILE A 19 -14.38 48.11 -17.32
C ILE A 19 -15.17 47.18 -16.41
N MET A 20 -16.39 47.57 -16.00
CA MET A 20 -17.24 46.75 -15.14
C MET A 20 -17.62 45.42 -15.81
N ALA A 21 -17.92 45.43 -17.11
CA ALA A 21 -18.21 44.23 -17.88
C ALA A 21 -17.00 43.28 -17.96
N ILE A 22 -15.79 43.82 -18.15
CA ILE A 22 -14.55 43.03 -18.16
C ILE A 22 -14.30 42.41 -16.79
N LEU A 23 -14.45 43.19 -15.71
CA LEU A 23 -14.28 42.71 -14.33
C LEU A 23 -15.32 41.63 -13.99
N ALA A 24 -16.59 41.83 -14.36
CA ALA A 24 -17.64 40.85 -14.15
C ALA A 24 -17.38 39.56 -14.95
N ALA A 25 -16.95 39.66 -16.20
CA ALA A 25 -16.59 38.50 -17.02
C ALA A 25 -15.40 37.73 -16.42
N GLY A 26 -14.37 38.44 -15.96
CA GLY A 26 -13.23 37.84 -15.27
C GLY A 26 -13.65 37.10 -14.00
N LEU A 27 -14.51 37.72 -13.19
CA LEU A 27 -15.03 37.12 -11.96
C LEU A 27 -15.83 35.84 -12.26
N VAL A 28 -16.75 35.89 -13.23
CA VAL A 28 -17.55 34.72 -13.64
C VAL A 28 -16.64 33.58 -14.14
N GLN A 29 -15.59 33.90 -14.89
CA GLN A 29 -14.64 32.89 -15.36
C GLN A 29 -13.88 32.24 -14.19
N THR A 30 -13.41 33.03 -13.22
CA THR A 30 -12.71 32.49 -12.04
C THR A 30 -13.61 31.59 -11.19
N PHE A 31 -14.87 31.98 -10.98
CA PHE A 31 -15.84 31.15 -10.25
C PHE A 31 -16.11 29.83 -10.97
N ARG A 32 -16.29 29.86 -12.30
CA ARG A 32 -16.48 28.63 -13.09
C ARG A 32 -15.28 27.71 -13.00
N THR A 33 -14.06 28.24 -13.11
CA THR A 33 -12.83 27.44 -12.97
C THR A 33 -12.69 26.87 -11.55
N ALA A 34 -12.98 27.66 -10.51
CA ALA A 34 -12.92 27.21 -9.12
C ALA A 34 -13.90 26.05 -8.85
N LEU A 35 -15.13 26.13 -9.36
CA LEU A 35 -16.12 25.07 -9.22
C LEU A 35 -15.68 23.77 -9.92
N VAL A 36 -15.15 23.85 -11.14
CA VAL A 36 -14.63 22.67 -11.86
C VAL A 36 -13.46 22.02 -11.12
N VAL A 37 -12.54 22.82 -10.57
CA VAL A 37 -11.42 22.31 -9.77
C VAL A 37 -11.93 21.60 -8.52
N GLN A 38 -12.90 22.19 -7.82
CA GLN A 38 -13.45 21.63 -6.60
C GLN A 38 -14.21 20.32 -6.85
N GLU A 39 -15.02 20.26 -7.90
CA GLU A 39 -15.89 19.11 -8.17
C GLU A 39 -15.14 17.94 -8.82
N GLN A 40 -14.11 18.20 -9.64
CA GLN A 40 -13.47 17.16 -10.44
C GLN A 40 -12.01 16.91 -10.08
N VAL A 41 -11.24 17.97 -9.77
CA VAL A 41 -9.79 17.83 -9.58
C VAL A 41 -9.48 17.37 -8.16
N ILE A 42 -10.10 17.97 -7.14
CA ILE A 42 -9.80 17.62 -5.74
C ILE A 42 -10.09 16.13 -5.45
N PRO A 43 -11.28 15.58 -5.75
CA PRO A 43 -11.57 14.17 -5.45
C PRO A 43 -10.66 13.20 -6.21
N ALA A 44 -10.33 13.52 -7.46
CA ALA A 44 -9.41 12.72 -8.27
C ALA A 44 -7.97 12.74 -7.72
N GLN A 45 -7.53 13.87 -7.15
CA GLN A 45 -6.21 13.98 -6.52
C GLN A 45 -6.17 13.24 -5.18
N GLU A 46 -7.22 13.34 -4.36
CA GLU A 46 -7.32 12.61 -3.09
C GLU A 46 -7.30 11.10 -3.29
N GLU A 47 -8.02 10.61 -4.29
CA GLU A 47 -8.01 9.21 -4.70
C GLU A 47 -6.62 8.74 -5.13
N ARG A 48 -5.94 9.51 -5.99
CA ARG A 48 -4.56 9.20 -6.42
C ARG A 48 -3.62 9.15 -5.23
N ALA A 49 -3.69 10.14 -4.33
CA ALA A 49 -2.86 10.19 -3.13
C ALA A 49 -3.17 9.04 -2.16
N ARG A 50 -4.40 8.53 -2.09
CA ARG A 50 -4.75 7.32 -1.34
C ARG A 50 -4.11 6.08 -1.95
N ILE A 51 -4.19 5.91 -3.27
CA ILE A 51 -3.59 4.79 -3.99
C ILE A 51 -2.05 4.81 -3.86
N GLU A 52 -1.41 5.96 -4.04
CA GLU A 52 0.03 6.11 -3.91
C GLU A 52 0.52 5.79 -2.49
N ARG A 53 -0.20 6.25 -1.46
CA ARG A 53 0.10 5.91 -0.06
C ARG A 53 -0.02 4.41 0.20
N PHE A 54 -1.04 3.77 -0.37
CA PHE A 54 -1.23 2.32 -0.26
C PHE A 54 -0.10 1.55 -0.95
N ASP A 55 0.29 1.95 -2.16
CA ASP A 55 1.43 1.36 -2.87
C ASP A 55 2.74 1.53 -2.08
N ASP A 56 2.96 2.70 -1.47
CA ASP A 56 4.12 2.96 -0.62
C ASP A 56 4.11 2.12 0.66
N GLU A 57 2.94 1.87 1.25
CA GLU A 57 2.80 1.02 2.42
C GLU A 57 3.12 -0.44 2.07
N LEU A 58 2.61 -0.96 0.94
CA LEU A 58 2.98 -2.28 0.42
C LEU A 58 4.49 -2.39 0.15
N ARG A 59 5.09 -1.37 -0.47
CA ARG A 59 6.54 -1.30 -0.72
C ARG A 59 7.35 -1.39 0.57
N LYS A 60 6.95 -0.66 1.61
CA LYS A 60 7.63 -0.68 2.91
C LYS A 60 7.46 -2.03 3.60
N LEU A 61 6.25 -2.57 3.61
CA LEU A 61 5.94 -3.82 4.29
C LEU A 61 6.67 -4.99 3.63
N ILE A 62 6.47 -5.21 2.33
CA ILE A 62 7.10 -6.32 1.61
C ILE A 62 8.61 -6.12 1.48
N GLY A 63 9.08 -4.87 1.28
CA GLY A 63 10.51 -4.56 1.24
C GLY A 63 11.25 -4.77 2.57
N SER A 64 10.53 -4.88 3.69
CA SER A 64 11.09 -5.17 5.02
C SER A 64 11.24 -6.67 5.31
N CYS A 65 10.89 -7.53 4.35
CA CYS A 65 11.01 -8.98 4.48
C CYS A 65 12.44 -9.40 4.86
N PHE A 66 12.53 -10.47 5.63
CA PHE A 66 13.79 -10.96 6.18
C PHE A 66 13.76 -12.49 6.30
N LEU A 67 14.89 -13.12 5.96
CA LEU A 67 15.16 -14.51 6.30
C LEU A 67 16.38 -14.57 7.23
N SER A 68 16.21 -15.26 8.34
CA SER A 68 17.28 -15.62 9.26
C SER A 68 18.17 -16.70 8.64
N ALA A 69 19.48 -16.56 8.83
CA ALA A 69 20.44 -17.61 8.50
C ALA A 69 20.40 -18.77 9.52
N ASP A 70 19.82 -18.56 10.70
CA ASP A 70 19.65 -19.55 11.75
C ASP A 70 18.16 -19.76 12.02
N SER A 71 17.60 -20.80 11.41
CA SER A 71 16.19 -21.18 11.53
C SER A 71 15.85 -21.83 12.88
N VAL A 72 16.84 -22.24 13.67
CA VAL A 72 16.65 -22.86 14.99
C VAL A 72 16.42 -21.78 16.05
N VAL A 73 17.13 -20.66 15.95
CA VAL A 73 17.04 -19.56 16.92
C VAL A 73 15.96 -18.54 16.53
N SER A 74 15.79 -18.28 15.23
CA SER A 74 14.83 -17.30 14.73
C SER A 74 14.09 -17.88 13.52
N PRO A 75 12.96 -18.59 13.74
CA PRO A 75 12.17 -19.10 12.63
C PRO A 75 11.75 -17.92 11.76
N SER A 76 12.02 -18.04 10.46
CA SER A 76 11.69 -17.01 9.48
C SER A 76 11.29 -17.64 8.17
N TYR A 77 10.36 -17.01 7.47
CA TYR A 77 9.85 -17.53 6.21
C TYR A 77 9.34 -16.45 5.28
N PHE A 78 9.16 -16.87 4.03
CA PHE A 78 8.46 -16.15 2.99
C PHE A 78 7.68 -17.18 2.18
N ILE A 79 6.36 -17.18 2.32
CA ILE A 79 5.48 -18.21 1.80
C ILE A 79 4.25 -17.58 1.16
N ALA A 80 3.84 -18.11 0.03
CA ALA A 80 2.65 -17.67 -0.70
C ALA A 80 1.68 -18.84 -0.90
N PHE A 81 0.39 -18.56 -0.70
CA PHE A 81 -0.69 -19.55 -0.82
C PHE A 81 -1.83 -19.02 -1.69
N SER A 82 -2.47 -19.94 -2.42
CA SER A 82 -3.72 -19.69 -3.12
C SER A 82 -4.88 -20.16 -2.23
N SER A 83 -5.70 -19.22 -1.80
CA SER A 83 -6.97 -19.47 -1.09
C SER A 83 -8.17 -19.50 -2.05
N GLY A 84 -7.96 -19.13 -3.32
CA GLY A 84 -9.02 -19.06 -4.33
C GLY A 84 -10.00 -17.90 -4.12
N SER A 85 -9.63 -16.90 -3.31
CA SER A 85 -10.47 -15.76 -2.94
C SER A 85 -10.39 -14.62 -3.96
N ALA A 86 -9.30 -14.52 -4.73
CA ALA A 86 -9.10 -13.51 -5.77
C ALA A 86 -9.85 -13.78 -7.10
N SER A 87 -11.18 -13.91 -7.05
CA SER A 87 -12.02 -14.31 -8.20
C SER A 87 -11.91 -13.37 -9.40
N GLU A 88 -11.77 -12.06 -9.19
CA GLU A 88 -11.65 -11.03 -10.23
C GLU A 88 -10.34 -11.11 -11.03
N LEU A 89 -9.37 -11.89 -10.54
CA LEU A 89 -8.05 -12.07 -11.15
C LEU A 89 -7.83 -13.52 -11.62
N SER A 90 -8.88 -14.35 -11.66
CA SER A 90 -8.83 -15.76 -12.03
C SER A 90 -8.34 -16.04 -13.47
N ASP A 91 -8.42 -15.07 -14.37
CA ASP A 91 -7.86 -15.17 -15.74
C ASP A 91 -6.33 -15.10 -15.77
N LEU A 92 -5.68 -14.65 -14.68
CA LEU A 92 -4.23 -14.67 -14.54
C LEU A 92 -3.67 -16.06 -14.17
N GLY A 93 -4.56 -17.04 -13.96
CA GLY A 93 -4.21 -18.40 -13.57
C GLY A 93 -4.32 -18.62 -12.06
N ASP A 94 -3.77 -19.75 -11.60
CA ASP A 94 -3.70 -20.09 -10.18
C ASP A 94 -2.53 -19.35 -9.52
N LEU A 95 -2.75 -18.07 -9.25
CA LEU A 95 -1.82 -17.22 -8.54
C LEU A 95 -2.20 -17.14 -7.05
N PRO A 96 -1.21 -17.11 -6.15
CA PRO A 96 -1.45 -16.98 -4.72
C PRO A 96 -2.03 -15.61 -4.40
N ASP A 97 -3.00 -15.59 -3.49
CA ASP A 97 -3.70 -14.39 -3.00
C ASP A 97 -3.44 -14.13 -1.51
N MET A 98 -2.62 -14.99 -0.90
CA MET A 98 -2.11 -14.84 0.46
C MET A 98 -0.58 -14.82 0.44
N LEU A 99 0.02 -13.85 1.12
CA LEU A 99 1.46 -13.75 1.30
C LEU A 99 1.81 -13.61 2.79
N ILE A 100 2.63 -14.52 3.29
CA ILE A 100 3.07 -14.57 4.68
C ILE A 100 4.59 -14.47 4.72
N PHE A 101 5.11 -13.55 5.52
CA PHE A 101 6.56 -13.38 5.63
C PHE A 101 7.00 -12.83 6.98
N THR A 102 8.24 -13.12 7.32
CA THR A 102 8.94 -12.51 8.44
C THR A 102 9.54 -11.18 8.01
N SER A 103 9.43 -10.18 8.88
CA SER A 103 9.90 -8.81 8.66
C SER A 103 10.82 -8.36 9.80
N THR A 104 11.77 -7.49 9.45
CA THR A 104 12.60 -6.75 10.41
C THR A 104 12.38 -5.25 10.27
N GLY A 105 12.57 -4.51 11.36
CA GLY A 105 12.73 -3.06 11.28
C GLY A 105 11.48 -2.28 10.90
N LEU A 106 10.28 -2.85 11.08
CA LEU A 106 9.04 -2.09 11.00
C LEU A 106 9.03 -1.01 12.07
N GLN A 107 8.79 0.24 11.65
CA GLN A 107 8.72 1.36 12.57
C GLN A 107 7.56 1.15 13.55
N PRO A 108 7.74 1.48 14.84
CA PRO A 108 6.62 1.54 15.78
C PRO A 108 5.53 2.46 15.23
N ASN A 109 4.27 2.11 15.46
CA ASN A 109 3.17 2.93 14.98
C ASN A 109 3.20 4.33 15.65
N GLY A 110 2.63 5.34 14.98
CA GLY A 110 2.61 6.70 15.51
C GLY A 110 1.86 6.83 16.83
N ALA A 111 0.86 5.96 17.06
CA ALA A 111 0.12 5.89 18.31
C ALA A 111 1.01 5.52 19.50
N PHE A 112 1.91 4.55 19.33
CA PHE A 112 2.90 4.14 20.32
C PHE A 112 3.96 5.22 20.53
N ILE A 113 4.48 5.83 19.45
CA ILE A 113 5.48 6.91 19.54
C ILE A 113 4.94 8.11 20.33
N GLY A 114 3.67 8.44 20.14
CA GLY A 114 3.00 9.55 20.84
C GLY A 114 2.42 9.17 22.20
N ALA A 115 2.41 7.89 22.57
CA ALA A 115 1.82 7.44 23.82
C ALA A 115 2.69 7.84 25.01
N GLN A 116 2.02 8.22 26.11
CA GLN A 116 2.65 8.50 27.38
C GLN A 116 2.31 7.36 28.35
N GLY A 117 3.32 6.80 29.00
CA GLY A 117 3.16 5.69 29.93
C GLY A 117 4.52 5.11 30.31
N ASP A 118 4.54 4.27 31.34
CA ASP A 118 5.69 3.42 31.57
C ASP A 118 5.71 2.25 30.57
N PHE A 119 6.82 1.52 30.54
CA PHE A 119 7.01 0.40 29.63
C PHE A 119 5.91 -0.67 29.78
N GLU A 120 5.49 -0.95 31.02
CA GLU A 120 4.49 -1.99 31.31
C GLU A 120 3.12 -1.62 30.73
N THR A 121 2.64 -0.41 30.98
CA THR A 121 1.36 0.10 30.43
C THR A 121 1.38 0.10 28.89
N LEU A 122 2.48 0.57 28.30
CA LEU A 122 2.61 0.63 26.84
C LEU A 122 2.69 -0.76 26.21
N ASN A 123 3.37 -1.71 26.85
CA ASN A 123 3.47 -3.08 26.38
C ASN A 123 2.15 -3.83 26.53
N GLU A 124 1.37 -3.57 27.58
CA GLU A 124 0.01 -4.11 27.72
C GLU A 124 -0.93 -3.56 26.64
N GLN A 125 -0.81 -2.28 26.30
CA GLN A 125 -1.71 -1.62 25.36
C GLN A 125 -1.38 -1.90 23.89
N TYR A 126 -0.10 -1.88 23.52
CA TYR A 126 0.33 -1.96 22.12
C TYR A 126 1.08 -3.25 21.78
N GLY A 127 1.36 -4.07 22.79
CA GLY A 127 2.23 -5.23 22.65
C GLY A 127 3.72 -4.85 22.52
N PRO A 128 4.58 -5.85 22.36
CA PRO A 128 6.02 -5.65 22.23
C PRO A 128 6.35 -4.84 20.96
N GLN A 129 7.26 -3.88 21.13
CA GLN A 129 7.75 -3.05 20.03
C GLN A 129 9.16 -3.47 19.62
N GLY A 130 9.38 -3.54 18.30
CA GLY A 130 10.65 -4.00 17.70
C GLY A 130 10.77 -5.52 17.64
N GLY A 131 11.90 -5.99 17.10
CA GLY A 131 12.16 -7.41 16.86
C GLY A 131 11.61 -7.93 15.53
N LEU A 132 11.59 -9.25 15.39
CA LEU A 132 10.99 -9.92 14.24
C LEU A 132 9.47 -9.87 14.36
N ALA A 133 8.84 -9.44 13.27
CA ALA A 133 7.41 -9.50 13.11
C ALA A 133 7.07 -10.52 12.04
N GLU A 134 5.95 -11.19 12.22
CA GLU A 134 5.33 -11.96 11.17
C GLU A 134 4.16 -11.18 10.60
N ILE A 135 4.09 -11.14 9.27
CA ILE A 135 3.11 -10.39 8.52
C ILE A 135 2.39 -11.33 7.57
N SER A 136 1.06 -11.28 7.55
CA SER A 136 0.22 -11.88 6.51
C SER A 136 -0.58 -10.81 5.77
N LEU A 137 -0.65 -10.94 4.45
CA LEU A 137 -1.47 -10.14 3.53
C LEU A 137 -2.49 -11.05 2.84
N GLN A 138 -3.77 -10.72 2.96
CA GLN A 138 -4.87 -11.48 2.33
C GLN A 138 -6.15 -10.63 2.28
N THR A 139 -7.04 -10.92 1.33
CA THR A 139 -8.36 -10.24 1.23
C THR A 139 -9.47 -10.93 2.01
N THR A 140 -9.20 -12.13 2.51
CA THR A 140 -10.10 -12.87 3.40
C THR A 140 -9.66 -12.64 4.84
N PRO A 141 -10.52 -12.24 5.78
CA PRO A 141 -10.12 -12.08 7.18
C PRO A 141 -9.79 -13.45 7.80
N VAL A 142 -8.81 -13.50 8.72
CA VAL A 142 -8.50 -14.72 9.49
C VAL A 142 -9.60 -15.00 10.54
N GLY A 143 -10.28 -13.96 11.04
CA GLY A 143 -11.37 -14.06 12.02
C GLY A 143 -12.77 -13.83 11.46
N GLU A 144 -13.77 -13.81 12.34
CA GLU A 144 -15.09 -13.24 12.01
C GLU A 144 -14.95 -11.70 11.99
N ALA A 145 -14.77 -11.13 10.80
CA ALA A 145 -14.86 -9.68 10.60
C ALA A 145 -16.31 -9.33 10.20
N PRO A 146 -17.16 -8.85 11.14
CA PRO A 146 -18.49 -8.41 10.75
C PRO A 146 -18.36 -7.10 9.97
N ASP A 147 -18.75 -7.16 8.70
CA ASP A 147 -19.05 -6.02 7.82
C ASP A 147 -17.87 -5.20 7.27
N VAL A 148 -16.64 -5.69 7.31
CA VAL A 148 -15.51 -5.02 6.63
C VAL A 148 -14.88 -5.93 5.57
N SER A 149 -14.71 -5.41 4.37
CA SER A 149 -14.02 -6.05 3.24
C SER A 149 -12.79 -5.24 2.89
N GLY A 150 -11.79 -5.87 2.26
CA GLY A 150 -10.59 -5.17 1.81
C GLY A 150 -9.37 -6.08 1.86
N LEU A 151 -8.19 -5.46 1.72
CA LEU A 151 -6.93 -6.09 2.09
C LEU A 151 -6.73 -5.99 3.59
N PHE A 152 -6.50 -7.14 4.23
CA PHE A 152 -6.13 -7.26 5.63
C PHE A 152 -4.62 -7.45 5.77
N VAL A 153 -4.08 -6.86 6.82
CA VAL A 153 -2.74 -7.13 7.32
C VAL A 153 -2.89 -7.76 8.69
N ARG A 154 -2.37 -8.97 8.85
CA ARG A 154 -2.17 -9.59 10.16
C ARG A 154 -0.73 -9.38 10.56
N GLU A 155 -0.52 -8.95 11.79
CA GLU A 155 0.81 -8.72 12.36
C GLU A 155 0.95 -9.41 13.71
N GLN A 156 1.99 -10.22 13.85
CA GLN A 156 2.34 -10.88 15.09
C GLN A 156 3.75 -10.53 15.54
N ARG A 157 3.87 -10.13 16.81
CA ARG A 157 5.13 -9.86 17.48
C ARG A 157 5.13 -10.43 18.90
N PRO A 158 6.18 -11.16 19.32
CA PRO A 158 7.25 -11.71 18.46
C PRO A 158 6.69 -12.79 17.51
N SER A 159 7.41 -13.09 16.42
CA SER A 159 7.09 -14.27 15.60
C SER A 159 7.24 -15.54 16.46
N ASP A 160 6.24 -16.41 16.43
CA ASP A 160 6.19 -17.66 17.18
C ASP A 160 6.48 -18.90 16.32
N GLY A 161 6.61 -18.70 15.00
CA GLY A 161 6.86 -19.76 14.03
C GLY A 161 5.61 -20.48 13.51
N ASP A 162 4.39 -20.06 13.89
CA ASP A 162 3.15 -20.53 13.28
C ASP A 162 2.58 -19.45 12.33
N PRO A 163 2.75 -19.61 11.00
CA PRO A 163 2.35 -18.59 10.03
C PRO A 163 0.83 -18.39 9.91
N TYR A 164 0.01 -19.27 10.48
CA TYR A 164 -1.44 -19.30 10.20
C TYR A 164 -2.31 -18.82 11.35
N GLN A 165 -1.75 -18.59 12.53
CA GLN A 165 -2.52 -18.26 13.73
C GLN A 165 -1.91 -17.07 14.46
N GLY A 166 -2.67 -16.54 15.43
CA GLY A 166 -2.21 -15.46 16.28
C GLY A 166 -2.10 -14.10 15.60
N GLY A 167 -1.50 -13.14 16.30
CA GLY A 167 -1.35 -11.77 15.83
C GLY A 167 -2.63 -10.94 15.87
N TRP A 168 -2.46 -9.67 15.52
CA TRP A 168 -3.53 -8.68 15.40
C TRP A 168 -3.80 -8.41 13.93
N GLU A 169 -5.05 -8.55 13.52
CA GLU A 169 -5.48 -8.24 12.16
C GLU A 169 -6.06 -6.82 12.10
N ARG A 170 -5.73 -6.09 11.04
CA ARG A 170 -6.36 -4.81 10.69
C ARG A 170 -6.63 -4.75 9.21
N VAL A 171 -7.57 -3.88 8.84
CA VAL A 171 -7.78 -3.51 7.45
C VAL A 171 -6.67 -2.54 7.03
N MET A 172 -5.99 -2.87 5.95
CA MET A 172 -5.00 -2.02 5.31
C MET A 172 -5.64 -1.10 4.29
N ASN A 173 -6.57 -1.65 3.49
CA ASN A 173 -7.30 -0.88 2.49
C ASN A 173 -8.65 -1.55 2.19
N GLU A 174 -9.75 -0.88 2.51
CA GLU A 174 -11.12 -1.35 2.31
C GLU A 174 -11.50 -1.46 0.82
N ASP A 175 -10.84 -0.66 -0.04
CA ASP A 175 -11.16 -0.61 -1.46
C ASP A 175 -10.52 -1.75 -2.26
N VAL A 176 -9.66 -2.60 -1.69
CA VAL A 176 -9.04 -3.72 -2.43
C VAL A 176 -9.97 -4.93 -2.44
N SER A 177 -10.46 -5.33 -3.62
CA SER A 177 -11.36 -6.50 -3.72
C SER A 177 -10.63 -7.81 -3.98
N ALA A 178 -9.56 -7.78 -4.78
CA ALA A 178 -8.71 -8.94 -5.03
C ALA A 178 -7.25 -8.52 -5.19
N MET A 179 -6.34 -9.40 -4.76
CA MET A 179 -4.89 -9.24 -4.86
C MET A 179 -4.25 -10.61 -5.12
N VAL A 180 -3.28 -10.65 -6.01
CA VAL A 180 -2.47 -11.85 -6.30
C VAL A 180 -0.99 -11.50 -6.41
N PHE A 181 -0.15 -12.50 -6.17
CA PHE A 181 1.30 -12.37 -6.11
C PHE A 181 2.00 -13.27 -7.13
N GLU A 182 3.12 -12.79 -7.66
CA GLU A 182 4.07 -13.55 -8.45
C GLU A 182 5.48 -13.19 -8.03
N PHE A 183 6.42 -14.12 -8.22
CA PHE A 183 7.76 -14.03 -7.65
C PHE A 183 8.83 -14.18 -8.72
N TRP A 184 9.81 -13.29 -8.73
CA TRP A 184 10.92 -13.38 -9.67
C TRP A 184 12.01 -14.28 -9.11
N ASP A 185 12.25 -15.40 -9.80
CA ASP A 185 13.25 -16.40 -9.41
C ASP A 185 14.67 -16.08 -9.87
N GLY A 186 14.87 -14.94 -10.53
CA GLY A 186 16.12 -14.54 -11.18
C GLY A 186 16.00 -14.57 -12.71
N THR A 187 15.18 -15.46 -13.25
CA THR A 187 15.01 -15.71 -14.69
C THR A 187 13.57 -15.59 -15.18
N THR A 188 12.60 -15.97 -14.36
CA THR A 188 11.19 -16.03 -14.71
C THR A 188 10.29 -15.65 -13.52
N TRP A 189 9.06 -15.26 -13.83
CA TRP A 189 8.01 -15.05 -12.84
C TRP A 189 7.36 -16.40 -12.52
N THR A 190 7.30 -16.75 -11.25
CA THR A 190 6.71 -18.00 -10.77
C THR A 190 5.51 -17.70 -9.85
N PRO A 191 4.47 -18.56 -9.87
CA PRO A 191 3.30 -18.40 -9.01
C PRO A 191 3.51 -18.99 -7.61
N TYR A 192 4.60 -19.70 -7.37
CA TYR A 192 4.84 -20.40 -6.11
C TYR A 192 6.16 -19.95 -5.50
N TRP A 193 6.10 -19.62 -4.21
CA TRP A 193 7.27 -19.38 -3.39
C TRP A 193 7.00 -19.87 -1.97
N ASP A 194 7.84 -20.79 -1.51
CA ASP A 194 7.77 -21.34 -0.17
C ASP A 194 9.19 -21.64 0.33
N THR A 195 9.70 -20.77 1.19
CA THR A 195 11.04 -20.94 1.75
C THR A 195 11.17 -22.15 2.67
N THR A 196 10.06 -22.67 3.21
CA THR A 196 10.10 -23.85 4.10
C THR A 196 10.36 -25.15 3.32
N ALA A 197 10.07 -25.13 2.02
CA ALA A 197 10.34 -26.23 1.10
C ALA A 197 11.68 -26.09 0.35
N MET A 198 12.49 -25.07 0.66
CA MET A 198 13.77 -24.78 0.01
C MET A 198 14.96 -25.12 0.91
N ASP A 199 16.04 -25.61 0.32
CA ASP A 199 17.33 -25.82 1.01
C ASP A 199 18.50 -25.36 0.12
N PRO A 200 19.16 -24.22 0.41
CA PRO A 200 18.84 -23.27 1.48
C PRO A 200 17.62 -22.38 1.17
N PRO A 201 16.94 -21.81 2.18
CA PRO A 201 15.83 -20.87 1.99
C PRO A 201 16.31 -19.55 1.38
N ARG A 202 15.61 -19.06 0.35
CA ARG A 202 15.96 -17.82 -0.35
C ARG A 202 14.73 -16.96 -0.62
N LEU A 203 14.88 -15.64 -0.49
CA LEU A 203 13.84 -14.67 -0.88
C LEU A 203 13.81 -14.52 -2.40
N PRO A 204 12.64 -14.26 -3.01
CA PRO A 204 12.59 -13.91 -4.42
C PRO A 204 13.27 -12.57 -4.69
N ALA A 205 13.81 -12.34 -5.88
CA ALA A 205 14.46 -11.06 -6.15
C ALA A 205 13.46 -9.90 -6.18
N SER A 206 12.23 -10.19 -6.60
CA SER A 206 11.13 -9.23 -6.68
C SER A 206 9.79 -9.91 -6.54
N VAL A 207 8.81 -9.17 -6.02
CA VAL A 207 7.40 -9.56 -5.94
C VAL A 207 6.62 -8.67 -6.88
N ARG A 208 5.83 -9.27 -7.76
CA ARG A 208 4.81 -8.59 -8.57
C ARG A 208 3.47 -8.80 -7.89
N ILE A 209 2.82 -7.70 -7.58
CA ILE A 209 1.49 -7.66 -6.98
C ILE A 209 0.55 -7.15 -8.05
N THR A 210 -0.50 -7.90 -8.32
CA THR A 210 -1.61 -7.43 -9.14
C THR A 210 -2.84 -7.32 -8.25
N TYR A 211 -3.47 -6.15 -8.21
CA TYR A 211 -4.67 -5.94 -7.42
C TYR A 211 -5.71 -5.12 -8.19
N VAL A 212 -6.95 -5.23 -7.75
CA VAL A 212 -8.10 -4.47 -8.27
C VAL A 212 -8.81 -3.77 -7.12
N LEU A 213 -9.39 -2.61 -7.43
CA LEU A 213 -10.18 -1.85 -6.48
C LEU A 213 -11.67 -2.16 -6.67
N SER A 214 -12.44 -2.28 -5.58
CA SER A 214 -13.88 -2.54 -5.54
C SER A 214 -14.68 -1.56 -6.41
N GLN A 215 -14.24 -0.30 -6.48
CA GLN A 215 -14.89 0.74 -7.28
C GLN A 215 -14.51 0.70 -8.78
N ARG A 216 -13.42 0.01 -9.14
CA ARG A 216 -12.91 -0.14 -10.51
C ARG A 216 -12.48 -1.59 -10.77
N PRO A 217 -13.42 -2.56 -10.75
CA PRO A 217 -13.08 -3.99 -10.83
C PRO A 217 -12.46 -4.39 -12.18
N THR A 218 -12.57 -3.54 -13.21
CA THR A 218 -11.95 -3.76 -14.52
C THR A 218 -10.57 -3.13 -14.67
N GLU A 219 -10.15 -2.28 -13.73
CA GLU A 219 -8.84 -1.61 -13.78
C GLU A 219 -7.85 -2.36 -12.87
N ARG A 220 -6.93 -3.08 -13.49
CA ARG A 220 -5.84 -3.75 -12.77
C ARG A 220 -4.71 -2.80 -12.47
N ARG A 221 -4.22 -2.87 -11.25
CA ARG A 221 -3.01 -2.18 -10.81
C ARG A 221 -1.91 -3.22 -10.63
N VAL A 222 -0.72 -2.90 -11.13
CA VAL A 222 0.44 -3.78 -11.06
C VAL A 222 1.57 -3.03 -10.36
N LEU A 223 2.06 -3.62 -9.28
CA LEU A 223 3.12 -3.09 -8.44
C LEU A 223 4.27 -4.11 -8.38
N VAL A 224 5.47 -3.70 -8.76
CA VAL A 224 6.67 -4.54 -8.62
C VAL A 224 7.56 -3.98 -7.51
N ILE A 225 7.91 -4.84 -6.57
CA ILE A 225 8.72 -4.52 -5.39
C ILE A 225 9.97 -5.41 -5.42
N ARG A 226 11.15 -4.78 -5.45
CA ARG A 226 12.42 -5.48 -5.30
C ARG A 226 12.66 -5.78 -3.82
N LEU A 227 13.07 -7.01 -3.49
CA LEU A 227 13.39 -7.39 -2.11
C LEU A 227 14.88 -7.11 -1.85
N PRO A 228 15.24 -6.13 -1.00
CA PRO A 228 16.64 -5.77 -0.78
C PRO A 228 17.47 -6.87 -0.12
N ALA A 229 16.82 -7.73 0.67
CA ALA A 229 17.46 -8.85 1.37
C ALA A 229 17.61 -10.12 0.49
N SER A 230 17.16 -10.10 -0.77
CA SER A 230 17.33 -11.24 -1.67
C SER A 230 18.71 -11.24 -2.32
N ASP A 231 19.32 -12.43 -2.39
CA ASP A 231 20.57 -12.72 -3.11
C ASP A 231 20.33 -13.28 -4.51
N VAL A 232 19.07 -13.37 -4.95
CA VAL A 232 18.66 -13.93 -6.24
C VAL A 232 18.97 -12.94 -7.36
N THR A 233 19.68 -13.42 -8.37
CA THR A 233 20.00 -12.65 -9.59
C THR A 233 19.78 -13.51 -10.84
N PRO A 234 19.78 -12.93 -12.06
CA PRO A 234 19.77 -13.71 -13.29
C PRO A 234 20.94 -14.70 -13.42
N GLU A 235 22.09 -14.38 -12.82
CA GLU A 235 23.28 -15.23 -12.79
C GLU A 235 23.26 -16.27 -11.67
N ASN A 236 22.44 -16.05 -10.63
CA ASN A 236 22.25 -16.95 -9.49
C ASN A 236 20.75 -17.11 -9.14
N PRO A 237 19.95 -17.73 -10.02
CA PRO A 237 18.51 -17.89 -9.81
C PRO A 237 18.20 -18.86 -8.67
N ALA A 238 17.02 -18.70 -8.07
CA ALA A 238 16.57 -19.54 -6.95
C ALA A 238 16.48 -21.03 -7.31
N GLY A 239 16.02 -21.35 -8.53
CA GLY A 239 15.82 -22.73 -9.00
C GLY A 239 17.11 -23.53 -9.27
N LEU A 240 18.29 -22.91 -9.21
CA LEU A 240 19.58 -23.60 -9.40
C LEU A 240 20.27 -24.00 -8.09
N GLY A 241 19.67 -23.73 -6.93
CA GLY A 241 20.30 -23.97 -5.62
C GLY A 241 21.50 -23.04 -5.46
N GLY A 242 21.27 -21.88 -4.83
CA GLY A 242 22.24 -20.79 -4.84
C GLY A 242 23.62 -21.24 -4.38
N THR A 243 24.63 -21.14 -5.26
CA THR A 243 26.01 -21.26 -4.82
C THR A 243 26.30 -20.00 -4.04
N THR A 244 26.51 -20.12 -2.72
CA THR A 244 27.16 -19.07 -1.95
C THR A 244 28.50 -18.77 -2.63
N GLN A 245 28.60 -17.64 -3.33
CA GLN A 245 29.92 -17.19 -3.77
C GLN A 245 30.73 -16.84 -2.51
N PRO A 246 32.03 -17.23 -2.46
CA PRO A 246 32.89 -17.02 -1.30
C PRO A 246 33.15 -15.54 -1.00
#